data_AF-Q9L4I7-F1
#
_entry.id   AF-Q9L4I7-F1
#
_cell.length_a   1.000
_cell.length_b   1.000
_cell.length_c   1.000
_cell.angle_alpha   90.00
_cell.angle_beta   90.00
_cell.angle_gamma   90.00
#
_symmetry.space_group_name_H-M   'P 1'
#
loop_
_entity.id
_entity.type
_entity.pdbx_description
1 polymer ?
#
loop_
_entity_poly.entity_id
_entity_poly.type
_entity_poly.pdbx_seq_one_letter_code
_entity_poly.pdbx_strand_id
1 'polypeptide(L)'
;MKDAQLNTLCQRHQAVLINSASNSITVAVVDAPSHALLDALHFATQKQIDIVCWTRQQMENHRHKPDQAPSANAAKGGETAAQLLNQTLRSAMAKRASDIHLEPGASRYRIRLRIDGVLHILQ
;
A
#
# COMPACT_ATOMS: atom_id res chain seq x y z
N MET A 1 -24.15 3.51 2.05
CA MET A 1 -24.83 2.19 1.84
C MET A 1 -24.05 1.23 0.95
N LYS A 2 -23.47 1.67 -0.19
CA LYS A 2 -22.73 0.78 -1.10
C LYS A 2 -21.46 0.17 -0.49
N ASP A 3 -20.76 0.89 0.39
CA ASP A 3 -19.51 0.38 0.99
C ASP A 3 -19.72 -0.77 1.99
N ALA A 4 -20.85 -0.77 2.71
CA ALA A 4 -21.21 -1.86 3.62
C ALA A 4 -21.49 -3.16 2.85
N GLN A 5 -22.20 -3.07 1.71
CA GLN A 5 -22.45 -4.22 0.84
C GLN A 5 -21.15 -4.77 0.24
N LEU A 6 -20.23 -3.89 -0.17
CA LEU A 6 -18.92 -4.28 -0.67
C LEU A 6 -18.05 -4.95 0.40
N ASN A 7 -18.12 -4.46 1.63
CA ASN A 7 -17.38 -5.05 2.74
C ASN A 7 -17.90 -6.48 3.04
N THR A 8 -19.22 -6.66 3.13
CA THR A 8 -19.83 -8.00 3.30
C THR A 8 -19.48 -8.94 2.15
N LEU A 9 -19.44 -8.42 0.91
CA LEU A 9 -19.03 -9.20 -0.25
C LEU A 9 -17.58 -9.66 -0.13
N CYS A 10 -16.65 -8.76 0.20
CA CYS A 10 -15.25 -9.10 0.38
C CYS A 10 -15.07 -10.17 1.47
N GLN A 11 -15.72 -10.00 2.62
CA GLN A 11 -15.63 -10.94 3.74
C GLN A 11 -16.06 -12.36 3.36
N ARG A 12 -17.14 -12.51 2.57
CA ARG A 12 -17.62 -13.82 2.11
C ARG A 12 -16.58 -14.57 1.26
N HIS A 13 -15.76 -13.84 0.52
CA HIS A 13 -14.77 -14.39 -0.38
C HIS A 13 -13.34 -14.34 0.19
N GLN A 14 -13.20 -14.27 1.52
CA GLN A 14 -11.91 -14.20 2.23
C GLN A 14 -11.03 -13.02 1.81
N ALA A 15 -11.66 -11.93 1.37
CA ALA A 15 -11.02 -10.69 0.96
C ALA A 15 -11.36 -9.56 1.94
N VAL A 16 -10.57 -8.50 1.90
CA VAL A 16 -10.79 -7.31 2.73
C VAL A 16 -10.80 -6.07 1.87
N LEU A 17 -11.85 -5.27 2.00
CA LEU A 17 -11.92 -3.95 1.38
C LEU A 17 -11.04 -2.98 2.18
N ILE A 18 -9.93 -2.54 1.58
CA ILE A 18 -9.00 -1.60 2.22
C ILE A 18 -9.48 -0.15 2.02
N ASN A 19 -9.95 0.14 0.81
CA ASN A 19 -10.35 1.49 0.40
C ASN A 19 -11.49 1.43 -0.61
N SER A 20 -12.42 2.38 -0.51
CA SER A 20 -13.48 2.62 -1.47
C SER A 20 -13.50 4.10 -1.82
N ALA A 21 -13.00 4.44 -3.00
CA ALA A 21 -13.09 5.78 -3.58
C ALA A 21 -14.25 5.87 -4.58
N SER A 22 -14.47 7.04 -5.19
CA SER A 22 -15.56 7.23 -6.17
C SER A 22 -15.40 6.37 -7.43
N ASN A 23 -14.17 6.20 -7.94
CA ASN A 23 -13.89 5.50 -9.20
C ASN A 23 -12.98 4.25 -9.05
N SER A 24 -12.44 3.99 -7.86
CA SER A 24 -11.59 2.81 -7.62
C SER A 24 -11.86 2.19 -6.25
N ILE A 25 -11.60 0.90 -6.16
CA ILE A 25 -11.60 0.14 -4.91
C ILE A 25 -10.30 -0.65 -4.79
N THR A 26 -9.80 -0.79 -3.56
CA THR A 26 -8.63 -1.62 -3.28
C THR A 26 -9.04 -2.78 -2.39
N VAL A 27 -8.79 -4.00 -2.86
CA VAL A 27 -9.17 -5.24 -2.19
C VAL A 27 -7.94 -6.08 -1.90
N ALA A 28 -7.76 -6.45 -0.64
CA ALA A 28 -6.72 -7.37 -0.21
C ALA A 28 -7.20 -8.82 -0.25
N VAL A 29 -6.35 -9.71 -0.76
CA VAL A 29 -6.55 -11.16 -0.76
C VAL A 29 -5.29 -11.85 -0.26
N VAL A 30 -5.42 -13.05 0.32
CA VAL A 30 -4.25 -13.86 0.65
C VAL A 30 -3.78 -14.61 -0.59
N ASP A 31 -2.48 -14.51 -0.90
CA ASP A 31 -1.80 -15.17 -2.02
C ASP A 31 -2.31 -14.77 -3.43
N ALA A 32 -3.53 -15.13 -3.79
CA ALA A 32 -4.11 -14.84 -5.10
C ALA A 32 -5.64 -14.64 -5.05
N PRO A 33 -6.21 -13.74 -5.88
CA PRO A 33 -7.66 -13.56 -5.97
C PRO A 33 -8.31 -14.76 -6.67
N SER A 34 -9.43 -15.22 -6.13
CA SER A 34 -10.27 -16.20 -6.83
C SER A 34 -11.07 -15.54 -7.96
N HIS A 35 -11.31 -16.27 -9.06
CA HIS A 35 -12.15 -15.80 -10.17
C HIS A 35 -13.56 -15.41 -9.69
N ALA A 36 -14.15 -16.19 -8.78
CA ALA A 36 -15.46 -15.90 -8.19
C ALA A 36 -15.50 -14.56 -7.44
N LEU A 37 -14.41 -14.16 -6.78
CA LEU A 37 -14.30 -12.84 -6.15
C LEU A 37 -14.26 -11.72 -7.21
N LEU A 38 -13.46 -11.91 -8.27
CA LEU A 38 -13.33 -10.91 -9.33
C LEU A 38 -14.65 -10.68 -10.06
N ASP A 39 -15.37 -11.76 -10.41
CA ASP A 39 -16.69 -11.68 -11.04
C ASP A 39 -17.71 -10.98 -10.13
N ALA A 40 -17.70 -11.32 -8.85
CA ALA A 40 -18.56 -10.70 -7.86
C ALA A 40 -18.27 -9.19 -7.69
N LEU A 41 -17.00 -8.78 -7.65
CA LEU A 41 -16.60 -7.38 -7.54
C LEU A 41 -16.94 -6.59 -8.81
N HIS A 42 -16.73 -7.16 -10.01
CA HIS A 42 -17.15 -6.56 -11.28
C HIS A 42 -18.67 -6.41 -11.38
N PHE A 43 -19.43 -7.39 -10.89
CA PHE A 43 -20.89 -7.32 -10.89
C PHE A 43 -21.40 -6.26 -9.90
N ALA A 44 -20.81 -6.20 -8.70
CA ALA A 44 -21.22 -5.27 -7.66
C ALA A 44 -20.75 -3.83 -7.90
N THR A 45 -19.67 -3.63 -8.66
CA THR A 45 -19.09 -2.31 -8.93
C THR A 45 -18.60 -2.15 -10.37
N GLN A 46 -18.86 -0.99 -10.95
CA GLN A 46 -18.22 -0.55 -12.21
C GLN A 46 -16.93 0.26 -11.96
N LYS A 47 -16.36 0.18 -10.75
CA LYS A 47 -15.14 0.90 -10.39
C LYS A 47 -13.91 0.12 -10.84
N GLN A 48 -12.78 0.81 -10.99
CA GLN A 48 -11.49 0.15 -11.17
C GLN A 48 -11.13 -0.66 -9.90
N ILE A 49 -10.79 -1.94 -10.09
CA ILE A 49 -10.48 -2.86 -8.98
C ILE A 49 -8.96 -3.06 -8.92
N ASP A 50 -8.34 -2.59 -7.84
CA ASP A 50 -6.94 -2.85 -7.55
C ASP A 50 -6.83 -3.99 -6.53
N ILE A 51 -6.26 -5.12 -6.95
CA ILE A 51 -6.03 -6.28 -6.06
C ILE A 51 -4.63 -6.18 -5.46
N VAL A 52 -4.54 -6.34 -4.14
CA VAL A 52 -3.27 -6.48 -3.43
C VAL A 52 -3.19 -7.85 -2.75
N CYS A 53 -2.07 -8.55 -2.96
CA CYS A 53 -1.83 -9.83 -2.31
C CYS A 53 -1.13 -9.59 -0.97
N TRP A 54 -1.78 -10.00 0.11
CA TRP A 54 -1.26 -9.96 1.47
C TRP A 54 -0.82 -11.34 1.94
N THR A 55 0.12 -11.34 2.86
CA THR A 55 0.44 -12.50 3.68
C THR A 55 -0.67 -12.76 4.71
N ARG A 56 -0.77 -13.99 5.21
CA ARG A 56 -1.70 -14.34 6.30
C ARG A 56 -1.52 -13.44 7.53
N GLN A 57 -0.27 -13.14 7.88
CA GLN A 57 0.07 -12.25 9.00
C GLN A 57 -0.46 -10.82 8.80
N GLN A 58 -0.39 -10.27 7.58
CA GLN A 58 -0.95 -8.95 7.26
C GLN A 58 -2.48 -8.94 7.37
N MET A 59 -3.14 -10.01 6.91
CA MET A 59 -4.59 -10.18 7.01
C MET A 59 -5.05 -10.25 8.48
N GLU A 60 -4.33 -11.00 9.31
CA GLU A 60 -4.61 -11.13 10.75
C GLU A 60 -4.42 -9.80 11.49
N ASN A 61 -3.33 -9.06 11.21
CA ASN A 61 -3.09 -7.75 11.79
C ASN A 61 -4.21 -6.75 11.47
N HIS A 62 -4.80 -6.83 10.28
CA HIS A 62 -5.91 -5.96 9.88
C HIS A 62 -7.23 -6.32 10.59
N ARG A 63 -7.53 -7.62 10.79
CA ARG A 63 -8.76 -8.06 11.49
C ARG A 63 -8.81 -7.60 12.95
N HIS A 64 -7.68 -7.31 13.58
CA HIS A 64 -7.61 -6.85 14.97
C HIS A 64 -7.66 -5.32 15.15
N LYS A 65 -7.72 -4.53 14.06
CA LYS A 65 -7.82 -3.06 14.11
C LYS A 65 -8.87 -2.54 13.12
N PRO A 66 -10.15 -2.40 13.52
CA PRO A 66 -11.21 -2.03 12.59
C PRO A 66 -11.24 -0.55 12.17
N ASP A 67 -10.32 0.32 12.62
CA ASP A 67 -10.42 1.77 12.38
C ASP A 67 -9.15 2.48 11.88
N GLN A 68 -8.37 1.87 10.98
CA GLN A 68 -7.39 2.62 10.20
C GLN A 68 -7.33 2.13 8.74
N ALA A 69 -7.83 2.98 7.83
CA ALA A 69 -7.42 3.05 6.42
C ALA A 69 -5.88 2.89 6.31
N PRO A 70 -5.34 2.33 5.21
CA PRO A 70 -4.11 1.55 5.19
C PRO A 70 -2.94 2.26 5.88
N SER A 71 -2.82 1.98 7.18
CA SER A 71 -1.70 2.40 7.98
C SER A 71 -0.66 1.30 7.81
N ALA A 72 0.29 1.58 6.93
CA ALA A 72 1.54 0.84 6.86
C ALA A 72 2.07 0.66 8.30
N ASN A 73 2.00 -0.58 8.79
CA ASN A 73 2.73 -1.14 9.92
C ASN A 73 3.05 -0.18 11.09
N ALA A 74 2.25 -0.24 12.15
CA ALA A 74 2.68 0.20 13.47
C ALA A 74 3.39 -0.97 14.19
N ALA A 75 4.69 -1.13 13.94
CA ALA A 75 5.60 -1.71 14.92
C ALA A 75 6.16 -0.54 15.74
N LYS A 76 6.08 -0.66 17.07
CA LYS A 76 6.58 0.34 18.01
C LYS A 76 8.09 0.55 17.80
N GLY A 77 8.51 1.80 17.59
CA GLY A 77 9.90 2.24 17.65
C GLY A 77 10.69 2.05 16.36
N GLY A 78 10.37 2.84 15.32
CA GLY A 78 11.15 2.93 14.08
C GLY A 78 10.26 3.04 12.85
N GLU A 79 10.59 3.95 11.94
CA GLU A 79 9.98 3.99 10.61
C GLU A 79 10.16 2.62 9.93
N THR A 80 9.07 2.03 9.47
CA THR A 80 9.14 0.76 8.73
C THR A 80 9.81 1.00 7.38
N ALA A 81 10.46 -0.03 6.82
CA ALA A 81 11.11 0.07 5.51
C ALA A 81 10.15 0.58 4.41
N ALA A 82 8.88 0.16 4.46
CA ALA A 82 7.85 0.62 3.53
C ALA A 82 7.50 2.11 3.73
N GLN A 83 7.42 2.60 4.97
CA GLN A 83 7.20 4.01 5.25
C GLN A 83 8.38 4.87 4.79
N LEU A 84 9.61 4.43 5.08
CA LEU A 84 10.84 5.10 4.64
C LEU A 84 10.92 5.17 3.11
N LEU A 85 10.59 4.08 2.41
CA LEU A 85 10.56 4.04 0.96
C LEU A 85 9.50 5.00 0.40
N ASN A 86 8.28 4.96 0.94
CA ASN A 86 7.21 5.86 0.53
C ASN A 86 7.59 7.34 0.74
N GLN A 87 8.23 7.67 1.86
CA GLN A 87 8.70 9.02 2.13
C GLN A 87 9.82 9.45 1.17
N THR A 88 10.76 8.54 0.89
CA THR A 88 11.84 8.74 -0.09
C THR A 88 11.28 9.05 -1.48
N LEU A 89 10.32 8.24 -1.97
CA LEU A 89 9.68 8.44 -3.26
C LEU A 89 8.91 9.76 -3.34
N ARG A 90 8.15 10.11 -2.30
CA ARG A 90 7.44 11.39 -2.21
C ARG A 90 8.40 12.58 -2.27
N SER A 91 9.52 12.50 -1.55
CA SER A 91 10.54 13.55 -1.55
C SER A 91 11.21 13.69 -2.91
N ALA A 92 11.56 12.58 -3.56
CA ALA A 92 12.11 12.56 -4.91
C ALA A 92 11.16 13.21 -5.93
N MET A 93 9.88 12.86 -5.89
CA MET A 93 8.85 13.47 -6.75
C MET A 93 8.70 14.97 -6.48
N ALA A 94 8.56 15.37 -5.22
CA ALA A 94 8.39 16.78 -4.84
C ALA A 94 9.59 17.65 -5.28
N LYS A 95 10.80 17.09 -5.21
CA LYS A 95 12.04 17.74 -5.64
C LYS A 95 12.36 17.52 -7.13
N ARG A 96 11.52 16.80 -7.87
CA ARG A 96 11.72 16.41 -9.29
C ARG A 96 13.10 15.78 -9.52
N ALA A 97 13.52 14.93 -8.59
CA ALA A 97 14.77 14.20 -8.71
C ALA A 97 14.70 13.21 -9.88
N SER A 98 15.72 13.22 -10.73
CA SER A 98 15.87 12.27 -11.84
C SER A 98 16.23 10.87 -11.35
N ASP A 99 17.02 10.78 -10.28
CA ASP A 99 17.54 9.52 -9.76
C ASP A 99 17.54 9.52 -8.23
N ILE A 100 17.38 8.33 -7.66
CA ILE A 100 17.51 8.05 -6.23
C ILE A 100 18.68 7.07 -6.05
N HIS A 101 19.71 7.51 -5.35
CA HIS A 101 20.88 6.69 -5.03
C HIS A 101 20.76 6.14 -3.61
N LEU A 102 20.86 4.83 -3.47
CA LEU A 102 20.98 4.12 -2.20
C LEU A 102 22.44 3.66 -2.07
N GLU A 103 23.17 4.24 -1.12
CA GLU A 103 24.60 4.01 -0.94
C GLU A 103 24.88 3.32 0.40
N PRO A 104 25.10 1.99 0.39
CA PRO A 104 25.57 1.28 1.57
C PRO A 104 27.01 1.71 1.88
N GLY A 105 27.26 2.20 3.08
CA GLY A 105 28.60 2.42 3.62
C GLY A 105 28.93 1.39 4.70
N ALA A 106 30.19 1.37 5.13
CA ALA A 106 30.69 0.40 6.12
C ALA A 106 29.95 0.45 7.47
N SER A 107 29.48 1.63 7.91
CA SER A 107 28.80 1.80 9.20
C SER A 107 27.39 2.39 9.10
N ARG A 108 27.06 3.03 7.97
CA ARG A 108 25.74 3.61 7.73
C ARG A 108 25.43 3.65 6.24
N TYR A 109 24.15 3.59 5.91
CA TYR A 109 23.69 3.87 4.56
C TYR A 109 23.45 5.38 4.38
N ARG A 110 23.38 5.82 3.12
CA ARG A 110 22.99 7.18 2.74
C ARG A 110 22.05 7.13 1.54
N ILE A 111 21.05 8.00 1.55
CA ILE A 111 20.18 8.22 0.39
C ILE A 111 20.53 9.58 -0.22
N ARG A 112 20.75 9.62 -1.54
CA ARG A 112 20.97 10.86 -2.30
C ARG A 112 19.98 10.96 -3.45
N LEU A 113 19.60 12.19 -3.79
CA LEU A 113 18.74 12.52 -4.93
C LEU A 113 19.54 13.30 -5.97
N ARG A 114 19.44 12.93 -7.25
CA ARG A 114 20.00 13.74 -8.34
C ARG A 114 18.96 14.74 -8.83
N ILE A 115 19.17 16.02 -8.51
CA ILE A 115 18.28 17.14 -8.87
C ILE A 115 19.08 18.04 -9.81
N ASP A 116 18.55 18.26 -11.02
CA ASP A 116 19.19 19.10 -12.04
C ASP A 116 20.68 18.76 -12.30
N GLY A 117 21.00 17.46 -12.24
CA GLY A 117 22.35 16.93 -12.44
C GLY A 117 23.26 16.90 -11.20
N VAL A 118 22.83 17.47 -10.06
CA VAL A 118 23.61 17.54 -8.82
C VAL A 118 23.08 16.58 -7.77
N LEU A 119 23.97 15.94 -6.99
CA LEU A 119 23.61 14.99 -5.94
C LEU A 119 23.41 15.68 -4.58
N HIS A 120 22.20 15.53 -4.02
CA HIS A 120 21.81 16.07 -2.72
C HIS A 120 21.51 14.97 -1.72
N ILE A 121 21.93 15.12 -0.46
CA ILE A 121 21.59 14.18 0.60
C ILE A 121 20.11 14.34 0.95
N LEU A 122 19.39 13.22 1.02
CA LEU A 122 18.02 13.19 1.53
C LEU A 122 18.08 13.26 3.05
N GLN A 123 17.64 14.39 3.60
CA GLN A 123 17.42 14.62 5.03
C GLN A 123 16.03 14.12 5.43
#